data_AF-A0AAT9HNS1-F1
#
_entry.id   AF-A0AAT9HNS1-F1
#
_cell.length_a   1.000
_cell.length_b   1.000
_cell.length_c   1.000
_cell.angle_alpha   90.00
_cell.angle_beta   90.00
_cell.angle_gamma   90.00
#
_symmetry.space_group_name_H-M   'P 1'
#
loop_
_entity.id
_entity.type
_entity.pdbx_description
1 polymer ?
#
loop_
_entity_poly.entity_id
_entity_poly.type
_entity_poly.pdbx_seq_one_letter_code
_entity_poly.pdbx_strand_id
1 'polypeptide(L)'
;MRALGLDFGLWVEPEAVSPGSRLHAEHPEWVYRVEDRPARLVRNQLLLDLGREDVQDFVTGTLDRLLTAHDISYLKWDMNRPPTERGRPGAGPAGELDLDAAHVRGYLRVLDHLRTAHPHVTVEGCAGGGGRVDHATIARTDVVWPSDNTAPLDRLRIQYGFLHAHAPHVMSSWVTDAPGLFDPRPRSLAFRFVTALCGVLGIGADLRAWGPGQRAEAARWIARYKEVREVIHHGEAHLLGTPDDPTCGVQYDAPDGRRTVVAAFSTGRLDGAPLVPGRPARLRLRGLDPAARYHDTATGTTYGGAHLLHYGLPFAWSAGHDAELTVLTRR
;
A
#
# COMPACT_ATOMS: atom_id res chain seq x y z
N MET A 1 -20.71 -11.75 6.82
CA MET A 1 -19.97 -10.47 6.91
C MET A 1 -20.90 -9.30 7.16
N ARG A 2 -21.90 -9.04 6.30
CA ARG A 2 -22.81 -7.88 6.44
C ARG A 2 -23.61 -7.83 7.74
N ALA A 3 -24.08 -8.98 8.24
CA ALA A 3 -24.72 -9.06 9.57
C ALA A 3 -23.81 -8.63 10.74
N LEU A 4 -22.49 -8.59 10.53
CA LEU A 4 -21.49 -8.07 11.48
C LEU A 4 -21.14 -6.60 11.23
N GLY A 5 -21.80 -5.93 10.27
CA GLY A 5 -21.49 -4.56 9.88
C GLY A 5 -20.19 -4.41 9.08
N LEU A 6 -19.70 -5.49 8.46
CA LEU A 6 -18.48 -5.51 7.67
C LEU A 6 -18.80 -5.65 6.17
N ASP A 7 -18.13 -4.81 5.37
CA ASP A 7 -18.04 -5.01 3.92
C ASP A 7 -17.29 -6.32 3.59
N PHE A 8 -17.53 -6.83 2.39
CA PHE A 8 -16.87 -8.02 1.88
C PHE A 8 -15.99 -7.67 0.67
N GLY A 9 -14.79 -8.24 0.64
CA GLY A 9 -13.84 -8.07 -0.45
C GLY A 9 -13.31 -9.40 -0.97
N LEU A 10 -12.87 -9.41 -2.21
CA LEU A 10 -12.34 -10.61 -2.88
C LEU A 10 -11.03 -10.31 -3.63
N TRP A 11 -10.14 -11.30 -3.64
CA TRP A 11 -8.93 -11.28 -4.46
C TRP A 11 -9.18 -12.01 -5.79
N VAL A 12 -8.67 -11.46 -6.89
CA VAL A 12 -8.71 -12.07 -8.22
C VAL A 12 -7.38 -11.83 -8.96
N GLU A 13 -7.04 -12.73 -9.87
CA GLU A 13 -5.92 -12.58 -10.81
C GLU A 13 -6.43 -12.82 -12.24
N PRO A 14 -7.08 -11.82 -12.86
CA PRO A 14 -7.83 -12.03 -14.10
C PRO A 14 -6.96 -12.19 -15.35
N GLU A 15 -5.65 -11.92 -15.22
CA GLU A 15 -4.68 -11.96 -16.31
C GLU A 15 -4.01 -13.33 -16.45
N ALA A 16 -4.14 -14.21 -15.45
CA ALA A 16 -3.46 -15.50 -15.43
C ALA A 16 -4.41 -16.65 -15.77
N VAL A 17 -3.84 -17.73 -16.32
CA VAL A 17 -4.54 -19.00 -16.51
C VAL A 17 -3.63 -20.17 -16.19
N SER A 18 -4.14 -21.16 -15.45
CA SER A 18 -3.39 -22.38 -15.17
C SER A 18 -3.50 -23.36 -16.35
N PRO A 19 -2.42 -24.06 -16.74
CA PRO A 19 -2.49 -25.06 -17.81
C PRO A 19 -3.53 -26.17 -17.58
N GLY A 20 -3.76 -26.55 -16.31
CA GLY A 20 -4.77 -27.56 -15.94
C GLY A 20 -6.20 -27.02 -15.80
N SER A 21 -6.46 -25.76 -16.16
CA SER A 21 -7.80 -25.16 -16.04
C SER A 21 -8.69 -25.53 -17.22
N ARG A 22 -10.02 -25.56 -16.99
CA ARG A 22 -11.00 -25.72 -18.07
C ARG A 22 -10.86 -24.63 -19.13
N LEU A 23 -10.60 -23.39 -18.71
CA LEU A 23 -10.40 -22.25 -19.61
C LEU A 23 -9.26 -22.51 -20.60
N HIS A 24 -8.12 -23.02 -20.12
CA HIS A 24 -7.00 -23.32 -21.03
C HIS A 24 -7.26 -24.53 -21.93
N ALA A 25 -8.01 -25.52 -21.45
CA ALA A 25 -8.40 -26.66 -22.28
C ALA A 25 -9.38 -26.27 -23.40
N GLU A 26 -10.31 -25.36 -23.12
CA GLU A 26 -11.30 -24.84 -24.07
C GLU A 26 -10.69 -23.79 -25.03
N HIS A 27 -9.77 -22.96 -24.52
CA HIS A 27 -9.15 -21.85 -25.25
C HIS A 27 -7.61 -21.84 -25.10
N PRO A 28 -6.90 -22.86 -25.64
CA PRO A 28 -5.44 -22.91 -25.57
C PRO A 28 -4.74 -21.78 -26.34
N GLU A 29 -5.44 -21.12 -27.27
CA GLU A 29 -4.98 -19.99 -28.08
C GLU A 29 -5.05 -18.63 -27.37
N TRP A 30 -5.68 -18.55 -26.21
CA TRP A 30 -5.85 -17.29 -25.44
C TRP A 30 -4.62 -16.88 -24.63
N VAL A 31 -3.50 -17.59 -24.74
CA VAL A 31 -2.25 -17.26 -24.04
C VAL A 31 -1.20 -16.76 -25.02
N TYR A 32 -0.31 -15.88 -24.56
CA TYR A 32 0.87 -15.51 -25.34
C TYR A 32 1.76 -16.73 -25.57
N ARG A 33 2.20 -16.91 -26.82
CA ARG A 33 3.07 -18.02 -27.23
C ARG A 33 3.84 -17.69 -28.49
N VAL A 34 5.07 -18.19 -28.58
CA VAL A 34 5.86 -18.16 -29.82
C VAL A 34 5.81 -19.57 -30.43
N GLU A 35 5.62 -19.64 -31.74
CA GLU A 35 5.63 -20.91 -32.46
C GLU A 35 6.94 -21.68 -32.21
N ASP A 36 6.85 -23.00 -32.10
CA ASP A 36 7.96 -23.91 -31.76
C ASP A 36 8.71 -23.62 -30.46
N ARG A 37 8.15 -22.79 -29.56
CA ARG A 37 8.70 -22.56 -28.22
C ARG A 37 7.76 -23.04 -27.12
N PRO A 38 8.26 -23.81 -26.14
CA PRO A 38 7.46 -24.16 -24.98
C PRO A 38 7.12 -22.91 -24.16
N ALA A 39 5.88 -22.81 -23.69
CA ALA A 39 5.45 -21.72 -22.83
C ALA A 39 6.10 -21.84 -21.45
N ARG A 40 6.72 -20.75 -20.95
CA ARG A 40 7.33 -20.74 -19.63
C ARG A 40 6.28 -20.52 -18.55
N LEU A 41 6.21 -21.47 -17.63
CA LEU A 41 5.42 -21.32 -16.41
C LEU A 41 6.20 -20.48 -15.40
N VAL A 42 5.55 -19.45 -14.87
CA VAL A 42 6.00 -18.72 -13.69
C VAL A 42 4.90 -18.85 -12.66
N ARG A 43 5.21 -19.28 -11.42
CA ARG A 43 4.22 -19.69 -10.41
C ARG A 43 3.15 -20.67 -10.96
N ASN A 44 3.55 -21.59 -11.84
CA ASN A 44 2.68 -22.60 -12.47
C ASN A 44 1.52 -22.05 -13.33
N GLN A 45 1.63 -20.80 -13.81
CA GLN A 45 0.59 -20.13 -14.61
C GLN A 45 1.13 -19.57 -15.92
N LEU A 46 0.22 -19.42 -16.89
CA LEU A 46 0.38 -18.75 -18.18
C LEU A 46 -0.28 -17.36 -18.12
N LEU A 47 0.07 -16.48 -19.07
CA LEU A 47 -0.49 -15.14 -19.17
C LEU A 47 -1.51 -15.09 -20.32
N LEU A 48 -2.73 -14.67 -20.01
CA LEU A 48 -3.78 -14.43 -20.99
C LEU A 48 -3.42 -13.25 -21.90
N ASP A 49 -3.75 -13.40 -23.18
CA ASP A 49 -3.55 -12.39 -24.21
C ASP A 49 -4.65 -11.32 -24.16
N LEU A 50 -4.54 -10.42 -23.18
CA LEU A 50 -5.41 -9.23 -23.12
C LEU A 50 -5.25 -8.30 -24.33
N GLY A 51 -4.35 -8.55 -25.28
CA GLY A 51 -4.36 -7.85 -26.56
C GLY A 51 -5.45 -8.34 -27.51
N ARG A 52 -6.27 -9.33 -27.13
CA ARG A 52 -7.40 -9.84 -27.92
C ARG A 52 -8.74 -9.41 -27.31
N GLU A 53 -9.68 -9.01 -28.15
CA GLU A 53 -11.00 -8.57 -27.71
C GLU A 53 -11.81 -9.70 -27.05
N ASP A 54 -11.73 -10.93 -27.58
CA ASP A 54 -12.44 -12.09 -27.02
C ASP A 54 -11.98 -12.44 -25.58
N VAL A 55 -10.68 -12.34 -25.31
CA VAL A 55 -10.12 -12.50 -23.96
C VAL A 55 -10.57 -11.37 -23.04
N GLN A 56 -10.53 -10.12 -23.51
CA GLN A 56 -10.98 -8.96 -22.73
C GLN A 56 -12.47 -9.07 -22.37
N ASP A 57 -13.31 -9.50 -23.30
CA ASP A 57 -14.74 -9.67 -23.12
C ASP A 57 -15.04 -10.81 -22.13
N PHE A 58 -14.28 -11.91 -22.20
CA PHE A 58 -14.38 -12.99 -21.21
C PHE A 58 -14.04 -12.52 -19.80
N VAL A 59 -12.92 -11.80 -19.64
CA VAL A 59 -12.50 -11.28 -18.33
C VAL A 59 -13.53 -10.29 -17.79
N THR A 60 -13.95 -9.33 -18.62
CA THR A 60 -14.97 -8.33 -18.29
C THR A 60 -16.28 -9.00 -17.86
N GLY A 61 -16.81 -9.91 -18.68
CA GLY A 61 -18.05 -10.61 -18.36
C GLY A 61 -17.93 -11.49 -17.11
N THR A 62 -16.74 -12.01 -16.80
CA THR A 62 -16.51 -12.77 -15.56
C THR A 62 -16.57 -11.87 -14.33
N LEU A 63 -15.93 -10.69 -14.40
CA LEU A 63 -15.96 -9.69 -13.32
C LEU A 63 -17.38 -9.13 -13.14
N ASP A 64 -18.10 -8.84 -14.22
CA ASP A 64 -19.49 -8.37 -14.16
C ASP A 64 -20.40 -9.39 -13.48
N ARG A 65 -20.32 -10.67 -13.87
CA ARG A 65 -21.11 -11.72 -13.22
C ARG A 65 -20.77 -11.83 -11.75
N LEU A 66 -19.49 -11.80 -11.40
CA LEU A 66 -19.03 -11.90 -10.01
C LEU A 66 -19.56 -10.75 -9.14
N LEU A 67 -19.40 -9.50 -9.60
CA LEU A 67 -19.78 -8.30 -8.87
C LEU A 67 -21.29 -8.01 -8.89
N THR A 68 -22.03 -8.55 -9.88
CA THR A 68 -23.50 -8.44 -9.92
C THR A 68 -24.17 -9.54 -9.09
N ALA A 69 -23.63 -10.76 -9.10
CA ALA A 69 -24.22 -11.89 -8.39
C ALA A 69 -23.93 -11.87 -6.89
N HIS A 70 -22.90 -11.12 -6.46
CA HIS A 70 -22.46 -11.07 -5.09
C HIS A 70 -22.22 -9.63 -4.65
N ASP A 71 -22.65 -9.31 -3.43
CA ASP A 71 -22.46 -8.00 -2.83
C ASP A 71 -21.01 -7.85 -2.32
N ILE A 72 -20.09 -7.63 -3.27
CA ILE A 72 -18.64 -7.46 -3.08
C ILE A 72 -18.34 -5.96 -3.19
N SER A 73 -17.84 -5.34 -2.12
CA SER A 73 -17.52 -3.90 -2.07
C SER A 73 -16.03 -3.60 -2.33
N TYR A 74 -15.16 -4.61 -2.34
CA TYR A 74 -13.73 -4.46 -2.53
C TYR A 74 -13.17 -5.58 -3.42
N LEU A 75 -12.32 -5.22 -4.38
CA LEU A 75 -11.66 -6.17 -5.27
C LEU A 75 -10.16 -5.92 -5.28
N LYS A 76 -9.35 -6.90 -4.87
CA LYS A 76 -7.91 -6.88 -5.06
C LYS A 76 -7.57 -7.56 -6.38
N TRP A 77 -7.17 -6.77 -7.36
CA TRP A 77 -6.72 -7.24 -8.68
C TRP A 77 -5.23 -7.48 -8.63
N ASP A 78 -4.79 -8.72 -8.82
CA ASP A 78 -3.38 -9.10 -8.79
C ASP A 78 -2.85 -9.58 -10.14
N MET A 79 -1.53 -9.66 -10.24
CA MET A 79 -0.78 -10.14 -11.39
C MET A 79 0.59 -10.68 -10.92
N ASN A 80 0.73 -12.00 -10.87
CA ASN A 80 1.82 -12.66 -10.16
C ASN A 80 2.93 -13.24 -11.06
N ARG A 81 3.01 -12.79 -12.32
CA ARG A 81 4.08 -13.22 -13.24
C ARG A 81 4.51 -12.14 -14.21
N PRO A 82 5.81 -11.99 -14.53
CA PRO A 82 6.21 -11.17 -15.65
C PRO A 82 5.71 -11.78 -16.98
N PRO A 83 5.56 -10.93 -18.01
CA PRO A 83 5.29 -11.43 -19.35
C PRO A 83 6.48 -12.23 -19.89
N THR A 84 6.20 -13.36 -20.53
CA THR A 84 7.19 -14.17 -21.26
C THR A 84 6.61 -14.56 -22.62
N GLU A 85 7.47 -14.91 -23.58
CA GLU A 85 7.09 -15.38 -24.92
C GLU A 85 6.00 -14.53 -25.60
N ARG A 86 6.22 -13.21 -25.72
CA ARG A 86 5.33 -12.26 -26.43
C ARG A 86 5.20 -12.58 -27.91
N GLY A 87 4.37 -13.58 -28.21
CA GLY A 87 3.99 -13.97 -29.54
C GLY A 87 2.50 -14.31 -29.60
N ARG A 88 1.95 -14.23 -30.80
CA ARG A 88 0.60 -14.65 -31.13
C ARG A 88 0.67 -15.38 -32.47
N PRO A 89 0.58 -16.72 -32.52
CA PRO A 89 0.65 -17.46 -33.78
C PRO A 89 -0.41 -16.96 -34.76
N GLY A 90 -0.03 -16.76 -36.02
CA GLY A 90 -0.91 -16.25 -37.06
C GLY A 90 -1.16 -14.73 -37.05
N ALA A 91 -0.54 -13.95 -36.14
CA ALA A 91 -0.72 -12.49 -36.06
C ALA A 91 0.05 -11.67 -37.12
N GLY A 92 0.58 -12.32 -38.16
CA GLY A 92 1.39 -11.68 -39.20
C GLY A 92 2.89 -11.64 -38.87
N PRO A 93 3.71 -10.99 -39.73
CA PRO A 93 5.15 -10.88 -39.53
C PRO A 93 5.48 -10.23 -38.17
N ALA A 94 6.53 -10.73 -37.52
CA ALA A 94 7.05 -10.13 -36.29
C ALA A 94 7.38 -8.65 -36.53
N GLY A 95 6.67 -7.73 -35.86
CA GLY A 95 6.89 -6.29 -35.93
C GLY A 95 5.67 -5.43 -36.28
N GLU A 96 4.57 -6.00 -36.78
CA GLU A 96 3.37 -5.21 -37.12
C GLU A 96 2.44 -4.95 -35.93
N LEU A 97 2.45 -5.81 -34.90
CA LEU A 97 1.64 -5.65 -33.70
C LEU A 97 2.51 -5.60 -32.45
N ASP A 98 2.53 -4.45 -31.79
CA ASP A 98 3.09 -4.29 -30.45
C ASP A 98 2.17 -4.98 -29.43
N LEU A 99 2.49 -6.23 -29.13
CA LEU A 99 1.72 -7.08 -28.20
C LEU A 99 1.80 -6.58 -26.76
N ASP A 100 2.89 -5.93 -26.36
CA ASP A 100 2.99 -5.33 -25.03
C ASP A 100 2.04 -4.14 -24.90
N ALA A 101 2.06 -3.22 -25.87
CA ALA A 101 1.13 -2.11 -25.88
C ALA A 101 -0.33 -2.56 -26.05
N ALA A 102 -0.59 -3.62 -26.84
CA ALA A 102 -1.92 -4.20 -26.97
C ALA A 102 -2.41 -4.80 -25.63
N HIS A 103 -1.55 -5.51 -24.91
CA HIS A 103 -1.86 -6.04 -23.58
C HIS A 103 -2.22 -4.92 -22.61
N VAL A 104 -1.38 -3.88 -22.53
CA VAL A 104 -1.61 -2.74 -21.63
C VAL A 104 -2.91 -2.03 -21.98
N ARG A 105 -3.20 -1.79 -23.27
CA ARG A 105 -4.49 -1.22 -23.70
C ARG A 105 -5.68 -2.07 -23.28
N GLY A 106 -5.59 -3.39 -23.44
CA GLY A 106 -6.64 -4.32 -23.01
C GLY A 106 -6.84 -4.32 -21.51
N TYR A 107 -5.76 -4.40 -20.72
CA TYR A 107 -5.80 -4.28 -19.26
C TYR A 107 -6.47 -2.98 -18.81
N LEU A 108 -6.06 -1.83 -19.37
CA LEU A 108 -6.64 -0.54 -19.02
C LEU A 108 -8.12 -0.45 -19.43
N ARG A 109 -8.52 -1.04 -20.58
CA ARG A 109 -9.93 -1.10 -21.01
C ARG A 109 -10.79 -1.87 -20.01
N VAL A 110 -10.30 -3.00 -19.49
CA VAL A 110 -11.05 -3.78 -18.49
C VAL A 110 -11.18 -3.00 -17.17
N LEU A 111 -10.11 -2.31 -16.74
CA LEU A 111 -10.19 -1.44 -15.56
C LEU A 111 -11.15 -0.25 -15.77
N ASP A 112 -11.13 0.40 -16.93
CA ASP A 112 -12.06 1.49 -17.28
C ASP A 112 -13.52 1.02 -17.25
N HIS A 113 -13.78 -0.19 -17.75
CA HIS A 113 -15.09 -0.82 -17.61
C HIS A 113 -15.46 -1.03 -16.15
N LEU A 114 -14.55 -1.59 -15.33
CA LEU A 114 -14.78 -1.85 -13.91
C LEU A 114 -15.14 -0.56 -13.15
N ARG A 115 -14.43 0.54 -13.43
CA ARG A 115 -14.71 1.86 -12.83
C ARG A 115 -16.06 2.44 -13.26
N THR A 116 -16.51 2.14 -14.48
CA THR A 116 -17.78 2.65 -15.03
C THR A 116 -18.98 1.81 -14.59
N ALA A 117 -18.87 0.48 -14.70
CA ALA A 117 -19.94 -0.46 -14.42
C ALA A 117 -20.12 -0.74 -12.92
N HIS A 118 -19.03 -0.69 -12.15
CA HIS A 118 -19.03 -1.01 -10.71
C HIS A 118 -18.39 0.10 -9.86
N PRO A 119 -18.85 1.37 -9.95
CA PRO A 119 -18.20 2.51 -9.30
C PRO A 119 -18.21 2.42 -7.77
N HIS A 120 -19.07 1.59 -7.19
CA HIS A 120 -19.20 1.34 -5.75
C HIS A 120 -18.16 0.34 -5.22
N VAL A 121 -17.41 -0.34 -6.10
CA VAL A 121 -16.36 -1.29 -5.73
C VAL A 121 -15.05 -0.55 -5.59
N THR A 122 -14.42 -0.68 -4.42
CA THR A 122 -13.04 -0.24 -4.20
C THR A 122 -12.09 -1.22 -4.88
N VAL A 123 -11.24 -0.76 -5.78
CA VAL A 123 -10.27 -1.58 -6.49
C VAL A 123 -8.87 -1.36 -5.91
N GLU A 124 -8.26 -2.43 -5.41
CA GLU A 124 -6.84 -2.46 -5.05
C GLU A 124 -6.01 -3.07 -6.20
N GLY A 125 -5.13 -2.27 -6.81
CA GLY A 125 -4.16 -2.76 -7.79
C GLY A 125 -2.99 -3.49 -7.13
N CYS A 126 -2.60 -4.63 -7.66
CA CYS A 126 -1.50 -5.46 -7.18
C CYS A 126 -0.82 -6.17 -8.35
N ALA A 127 0.49 -6.38 -8.23
CA ALA A 127 1.25 -7.21 -9.15
C ALA A 127 2.42 -7.86 -8.39
N GLY A 128 2.11 -8.89 -7.59
CA GLY A 128 3.08 -9.51 -6.66
C GLY A 128 3.70 -8.47 -5.71
N GLY A 129 2.86 -7.60 -5.17
CA GLY A 129 3.30 -6.32 -4.61
C GLY A 129 3.20 -5.17 -5.61
N GLY A 130 4.20 -4.30 -5.58
CA GLY A 130 4.21 -3.05 -6.34
C GLY A 130 4.75 -3.18 -7.76
N GLY A 131 4.65 -4.35 -8.40
CA GLY A 131 5.16 -4.56 -9.77
C GLY A 131 4.48 -3.69 -10.83
N ARG A 132 3.32 -3.09 -10.52
CA ARG A 132 2.54 -2.22 -11.40
C ARG A 132 1.92 -1.06 -10.62
N VAL A 133 2.79 -0.18 -10.09
CA VAL A 133 2.44 1.08 -9.40
C VAL A 133 2.75 2.25 -10.34
N ASP A 134 2.04 2.31 -11.46
CA ASP A 134 2.17 3.37 -12.45
C ASP A 134 0.92 4.28 -12.44
N HIS A 135 1.03 5.49 -12.97
CA HIS A 135 -0.06 6.46 -12.96
C HIS A 135 -1.28 6.04 -13.80
N ALA A 136 -1.12 5.21 -14.82
CA ALA A 136 -2.25 4.75 -15.63
C ALA A 136 -3.11 3.73 -14.85
N THR A 137 -2.46 2.86 -14.08
CA THR A 137 -3.10 1.97 -13.11
C THR A 137 -3.72 2.77 -11.96
N ILE A 138 -2.95 3.65 -11.29
CA ILE A 138 -3.44 4.44 -10.15
C ILE A 138 -4.65 5.30 -10.53
N ALA A 139 -4.70 5.86 -11.74
CA ALA A 139 -5.86 6.62 -12.21
C ALA A 139 -7.16 5.79 -12.33
N ARG A 140 -7.08 4.45 -12.25
CA ARG A 140 -8.19 3.50 -12.41
C ARG A 140 -8.36 2.57 -11.20
N THR A 141 -7.64 2.81 -10.11
CA THR A 141 -7.71 2.03 -8.88
C THR A 141 -7.78 2.98 -7.69
N ASP A 142 -8.44 2.58 -6.62
CA ASP A 142 -8.59 3.42 -5.43
C ASP A 142 -7.36 3.35 -4.53
N VAL A 143 -6.72 2.17 -4.48
CA VAL A 143 -5.47 1.93 -3.76
C VAL A 143 -4.60 0.95 -4.54
N VAL A 144 -3.32 0.89 -4.22
CA VAL A 144 -2.37 -0.10 -4.74
C VAL A 144 -1.62 -0.75 -3.60
N TRP A 145 -1.27 -2.02 -3.76
CA TRP A 145 -0.43 -2.78 -2.83
C TRP A 145 1.05 -2.58 -3.15
N PRO A 146 1.83 -1.82 -2.38
CA PRO A 146 3.14 -1.38 -2.87
C PRO A 146 4.24 -2.44 -2.84
N SER A 147 4.05 -3.57 -2.14
CA SER A 147 5.04 -4.66 -2.04
C SER A 147 4.55 -5.81 -1.13
N ASP A 148 4.87 -7.05 -1.50
CA ASP A 148 4.63 -8.21 -0.63
C ASP A 148 5.55 -8.25 0.60
N ASN A 149 6.69 -7.58 0.54
CA ASN A 149 7.53 -7.38 1.72
C ASN A 149 6.83 -6.43 2.69
N THR A 150 6.40 -6.98 3.82
CA THR A 150 5.72 -6.28 4.93
C THR A 150 6.60 -6.17 6.18
N ALA A 151 7.89 -6.51 6.08
CA ALA A 151 8.87 -6.30 7.13
C ALA A 151 8.91 -4.81 7.52
N PRO A 152 8.88 -4.43 8.81
CA PRO A 152 8.60 -3.03 9.17
C PRO A 152 9.64 -2.01 8.68
N LEU A 153 10.93 -2.31 8.79
CA LEU A 153 12.00 -1.41 8.31
C LEU A 153 12.06 -1.35 6.78
N ASP A 154 11.92 -2.50 6.11
CA ASP A 154 11.87 -2.55 4.64
C ASP A 154 10.65 -1.79 4.14
N ARG A 155 9.51 -1.91 4.84
CA ARG A 155 8.31 -1.15 4.53
C ARG A 155 8.51 0.33 4.67
N LEU A 156 9.20 0.79 5.70
CA LEU A 156 9.51 2.20 5.84
C LEU A 156 10.33 2.72 4.65
N ARG A 157 11.32 1.94 4.17
CA ARG A 157 12.08 2.26 2.95
C ARG A 157 11.22 2.30 1.69
N ILE A 158 10.34 1.31 1.53
CA ILE A 158 9.44 1.24 0.37
C ILE A 158 8.46 2.40 0.37
N GLN A 159 7.83 2.70 1.51
CA GLN A 159 6.90 3.83 1.64
C GLN A 159 7.59 5.18 1.45
N TYR A 160 8.82 5.33 1.96
CA TYR A 160 9.62 6.53 1.72
C TYR A 160 9.81 6.77 0.21
N GLY A 161 10.19 5.74 -0.55
CA GLY A 161 10.26 5.81 -2.01
C GLY A 161 8.91 6.09 -2.68
N PHE A 162 7.85 5.43 -2.22
CA PHE A 162 6.49 5.60 -2.75
C PHE A 162 6.00 7.05 -2.62
N LEU A 163 6.18 7.66 -1.44
CA LEU A 163 5.72 9.01 -1.13
C LEU A 163 6.49 10.12 -1.86
N HIS A 164 7.60 9.81 -2.53
CA HIS A 164 8.25 10.74 -3.45
C HIS A 164 7.50 10.91 -4.79
N ALA A 165 6.71 9.91 -5.19
CA ALA A 165 6.05 9.89 -6.49
C ALA A 165 4.52 9.87 -6.40
N HIS A 166 3.97 9.41 -5.28
CA HIS A 166 2.55 9.10 -5.15
C HIS A 166 1.96 9.57 -3.81
N ALA A 167 0.64 9.76 -3.79
CA ALA A 167 -0.06 10.24 -2.61
C ALA A 167 -0.30 9.13 -1.56
N PRO A 168 -0.39 9.46 -0.26
CA PRO A 168 -0.61 8.47 0.81
C PRO A 168 -1.92 7.68 0.66
N HIS A 169 -3.00 8.31 0.20
CA HIS A 169 -4.32 7.66 0.10
C HIS A 169 -4.39 6.55 -0.94
N VAL A 170 -3.45 6.49 -1.90
CA VAL A 170 -3.37 5.36 -2.85
C VAL A 170 -2.49 4.23 -2.31
N MET A 171 -1.83 4.40 -1.17
CA MET A 171 -0.85 3.45 -0.64
C MET A 171 -1.51 2.46 0.34
N SER A 172 -1.94 1.28 -0.13
CA SER A 172 -2.40 0.22 0.78
C SER A 172 -1.24 -0.23 1.67
N SER A 173 -1.44 -0.25 3.00
CA SER A 173 -0.37 -0.61 3.92
C SER A 173 -0.89 -1.37 5.13
N TRP A 174 -0.43 -2.60 5.28
CA TRP A 174 -1.04 -3.54 6.22
C TRP A 174 -0.11 -3.86 7.38
N VAL A 175 -0.70 -4.02 8.56
CA VAL A 175 -0.07 -4.71 9.69
C VAL A 175 -0.15 -6.22 9.41
N THR A 176 1.00 -6.88 9.36
CA THR A 176 1.09 -8.33 9.18
C THR A 176 1.88 -8.97 10.32
N ASP A 177 1.87 -10.30 10.37
CA ASP A 177 2.69 -11.08 11.29
C ASP A 177 4.15 -11.25 10.80
N ALA A 178 4.59 -10.43 9.83
CA ALA A 178 5.99 -10.42 9.39
C ALA A 178 6.88 -9.81 10.49
N PRO A 179 7.80 -10.58 11.10
CA PRO A 179 8.62 -10.11 12.22
C PRO A 179 9.71 -9.11 11.80
N GLY A 180 9.90 -8.90 10.50
CA GLY A 180 11.03 -8.18 9.92
C GLY A 180 12.02 -9.14 9.27
N LEU A 181 12.09 -9.15 7.94
CA LEU A 181 13.12 -9.89 7.23
C LEU A 181 14.46 -9.18 7.49
N PHE A 182 15.44 -9.89 8.04
CA PHE A 182 16.78 -9.36 8.38
C PHE A 182 16.83 -8.29 9.50
N ASP A 183 15.74 -8.01 10.21
CA ASP A 183 15.81 -7.14 11.39
C ASP A 183 16.45 -7.90 12.55
N PRO A 184 17.57 -7.42 13.14
CA PRO A 184 18.17 -8.06 14.30
C PRO A 184 17.21 -8.15 15.49
N ARG A 185 16.15 -7.32 15.55
CA ARG A 185 15.06 -7.45 16.52
C ARG A 185 13.70 -7.07 15.92
N PRO A 186 12.64 -7.87 16.18
CA PRO A 186 11.30 -7.51 15.74
C PRO A 186 10.86 -6.14 16.27
N ARG A 187 10.26 -5.33 15.38
CA ARG A 187 9.65 -4.04 15.77
C ARG A 187 8.34 -4.24 16.51
N SER A 188 7.99 -3.27 17.33
CA SER A 188 6.77 -3.34 18.16
C SER A 188 5.49 -3.41 17.32
N LEU A 189 4.38 -3.77 17.95
CA LEU A 189 3.07 -3.70 17.31
C LEU A 189 2.73 -2.23 16.94
N ALA A 190 3.06 -1.28 17.82
CA ALA A 190 2.96 0.15 17.56
C ALA A 190 3.73 0.57 16.31
N PHE A 191 4.98 0.14 16.13
CA PHE A 191 5.75 0.43 14.91
C PHE A 191 5.01 0.00 13.65
N ARG A 192 4.53 -1.25 13.63
CA ARG A 192 3.78 -1.79 12.48
C ARG A 192 2.51 -0.98 12.21
N PHE A 193 1.76 -0.59 13.25
CA PHE A 193 0.58 0.25 13.09
C PHE A 193 0.91 1.66 12.62
N VAL A 194 1.93 2.31 13.19
CA VAL A 194 2.37 3.67 12.80
C VAL A 194 2.90 3.67 11.36
N THR A 195 3.57 2.61 10.91
CA THR A 195 3.95 2.45 9.50
C THR A 195 2.72 2.22 8.62
N ALA A 196 1.78 1.39 9.05
CA ALA A 196 0.60 1.05 8.26
C ALA A 196 -0.41 2.21 8.10
N LEU A 197 -0.55 3.05 9.12
CA LEU A 197 -1.43 4.23 9.07
C LEU A 197 -0.91 5.35 8.17
N CYS A 198 0.37 5.33 7.75
CA CYS A 198 0.93 6.31 6.80
C CYS A 198 0.35 6.18 5.37
N GLY A 199 -0.54 5.21 5.13
CA GLY A 199 -1.34 5.11 3.92
C GLY A 199 -2.76 4.66 4.26
N VAL A 200 -3.24 3.64 3.56
CA VAL A 200 -4.53 3.00 3.84
C VAL A 200 -4.30 1.77 4.70
N LEU A 201 -4.56 1.94 6.00
CA LEU A 201 -4.37 0.89 7.03
C LEU A 201 -5.22 -0.35 6.73
N GLY A 202 -4.55 -1.50 6.63
CA GLY A 202 -5.16 -2.83 6.66
C GLY A 202 -4.52 -3.75 7.71
N ILE A 203 -5.12 -4.92 7.93
CA ILE A 203 -4.53 -5.97 8.77
C ILE A 203 -4.59 -7.29 8.00
N GLY A 204 -3.42 -7.87 7.74
CA GLY A 204 -3.24 -9.17 7.09
C GLY A 204 -2.49 -10.13 8.02
N ALA A 205 -3.12 -10.46 9.14
CA ALA A 205 -2.55 -11.24 10.24
C ALA A 205 -3.57 -12.26 10.78
N ASP A 206 -3.11 -13.33 11.40
CA ASP A 206 -4.00 -14.26 12.11
C ASP A 206 -4.38 -13.69 13.48
N LEU A 207 -5.50 -12.96 13.52
CA LEU A 207 -6.01 -12.32 14.74
C LEU A 207 -6.32 -13.29 15.88
N ARG A 208 -6.44 -14.60 15.61
CA ARG A 208 -6.65 -15.63 16.63
C ARG A 208 -5.38 -15.85 17.46
N ALA A 209 -4.21 -15.64 16.86
CA ALA A 209 -2.91 -15.75 17.52
C ALA A 209 -2.58 -14.53 18.41
N TRP A 210 -3.30 -13.42 18.26
CA TRP A 210 -3.05 -12.23 19.07
C TRP A 210 -3.59 -12.41 20.49
N GLY A 211 -2.82 -12.00 21.51
CA GLY A 211 -3.27 -11.98 22.90
C GLY A 211 -4.29 -10.86 23.16
N PRO A 212 -5.00 -10.87 24.31
CA PRO A 212 -5.93 -9.80 24.69
C PRO A 212 -5.29 -8.40 24.67
N GLY A 213 -4.03 -8.28 25.12
CA GLY A 213 -3.29 -7.01 25.08
C GLY A 213 -3.03 -6.49 23.67
N GLN A 214 -2.61 -7.36 22.75
CA GLN A 214 -2.37 -7.01 21.34
C GLN A 214 -3.66 -6.60 20.63
N ARG A 215 -4.78 -7.32 20.86
CA ARG A 215 -6.09 -6.94 20.31
C ARG A 215 -6.56 -5.60 20.86
N ALA A 216 -6.38 -5.33 22.15
CA ALA A 216 -6.71 -4.04 22.75
C ALA A 216 -5.84 -2.91 22.19
N GLU A 217 -4.55 -3.16 21.97
CA GLU A 217 -3.64 -2.19 21.32
C GLU A 217 -4.03 -1.91 19.88
N ALA A 218 -4.30 -2.95 19.08
CA ALA A 218 -4.78 -2.82 17.71
C ALA A 218 -6.09 -2.01 17.63
N ALA A 219 -7.04 -2.25 18.54
CA ALA A 219 -8.29 -1.48 18.59
C ALA A 219 -8.03 0.02 18.84
N ARG A 220 -7.06 0.36 19.71
CA ARG A 220 -6.66 1.76 19.93
C ARG A 220 -6.02 2.38 18.68
N TRP A 221 -5.15 1.65 17.99
CA TRP A 221 -4.55 2.14 16.74
C TRP A 221 -5.58 2.32 15.62
N ILE A 222 -6.55 1.42 15.49
CA ILE A 222 -7.66 1.57 14.54
C ILE A 222 -8.50 2.81 14.88
N ALA A 223 -8.81 3.04 16.15
CA ALA A 223 -9.53 4.24 16.58
C ALA A 223 -8.74 5.52 16.27
N ARG A 224 -7.43 5.50 16.54
CA ARG A 224 -6.53 6.63 16.24
C ARG A 224 -6.43 6.88 14.73
N TYR A 225 -6.31 5.84 13.91
CA TYR A 225 -6.33 5.97 12.46
C TYR A 225 -7.63 6.61 11.96
N LYS A 226 -8.79 6.20 12.48
CA LYS A 226 -10.08 6.82 12.12
C LYS A 226 -10.16 8.31 12.46
N GLU A 227 -9.47 8.75 13.51
CA GLU A 227 -9.40 10.17 13.89
C GLU A 227 -8.54 11.00 12.92
N VAL A 228 -7.42 10.43 12.45
CA VAL A 228 -6.40 11.18 11.69
C VAL A 228 -6.40 10.92 10.19
N ARG A 229 -7.08 9.87 9.71
CA ARG A 229 -6.97 9.40 8.31
C ARG A 229 -7.27 10.48 7.28
N GLU A 230 -8.19 11.39 7.56
CA GLU A 230 -8.50 12.51 6.64
C GLU A 230 -7.28 13.42 6.42
N VAL A 231 -6.50 13.66 7.47
CA VAL A 231 -5.26 14.44 7.36
C VAL A 231 -4.18 13.65 6.63
N ILE A 232 -4.10 12.34 6.85
CA ILE A 232 -3.13 11.48 6.15
C ILE A 232 -3.47 11.37 4.65
N HIS A 233 -4.76 11.20 4.32
CA HIS A 233 -5.22 10.94 2.96
C HIS A 233 -5.18 12.19 2.09
N HIS A 234 -5.51 13.35 2.67
CA HIS A 234 -5.70 14.61 1.93
C HIS A 234 -4.70 15.71 2.30
N GLY A 235 -3.87 15.50 3.33
CA GLY A 235 -2.86 16.46 3.74
C GLY A 235 -1.61 16.44 2.87
N GLU A 236 -0.84 17.51 2.95
CA GLU A 236 0.48 17.59 2.33
C GLU A 236 1.46 16.73 3.13
N ALA A 237 2.09 15.75 2.48
CA ALA A 237 3.06 14.86 3.09
C ALA A 237 4.48 15.44 3.00
N HIS A 238 5.16 15.56 4.15
CA HIS A 238 6.55 15.95 4.26
C HIS A 238 7.38 14.80 4.83
N LEU A 239 8.33 14.29 4.03
CA LEU A 239 9.30 13.31 4.50
C LEU A 239 10.32 13.97 5.43
N LEU A 240 10.50 13.41 6.63
CA LEU A 240 11.35 13.95 7.68
C LEU A 240 12.56 13.03 7.90
N GLY A 241 13.69 13.40 7.29
CA GLY A 241 14.87 12.53 7.27
C GLY A 241 14.68 11.33 6.33
N THR A 242 15.56 10.35 6.44
CA THR A 242 15.55 9.13 5.62
C THR A 242 15.48 7.88 6.50
N PRO A 243 15.01 6.74 5.99
CA PRO A 243 15.00 5.48 6.74
C PRO A 243 16.39 4.97 7.16
N ASP A 244 17.48 5.56 6.64
CA ASP A 244 18.86 5.29 7.06
C ASP A 244 19.29 6.11 8.28
N ASP A 245 18.62 7.23 8.56
CA ASP A 245 18.86 8.02 9.77
C ASP A 245 18.32 7.30 11.00
N PRO A 246 18.94 7.40 12.20
CA PRO A 246 18.47 6.74 13.43
C PRO A 246 17.04 7.11 13.85
N THR A 247 16.52 8.23 13.36
CA THR A 247 15.16 8.69 13.56
C THR A 247 14.68 9.40 12.31
N CYS A 248 13.53 8.98 11.80
CA CYS A 248 12.87 9.60 10.65
C CYS A 248 11.35 9.61 10.87
N GLY A 249 10.62 10.20 9.92
CA GLY A 249 9.17 10.24 9.99
C GLY A 249 8.52 10.81 8.75
N VAL A 250 7.19 10.89 8.80
CA VAL A 250 6.38 11.58 7.82
C VAL A 250 5.45 12.53 8.57
N GLN A 251 5.44 13.78 8.14
CA GLN A 251 4.49 14.79 8.59
C GLN A 251 3.37 14.95 7.55
N TYR A 252 2.14 15.12 8.01
CA TYR A 252 0.98 15.40 7.18
C TYR A 252 0.31 16.68 7.68
N ASP A 253 0.21 17.69 6.83
CA ASP A 253 -0.45 18.95 7.15
C ASP A 253 -1.84 18.99 6.52
N ALA A 254 -2.87 19.20 7.35
CA ALA A 254 -4.23 19.33 6.88
C ALA A 254 -4.37 20.55 5.95
N PRO A 255 -5.22 20.49 4.90
CA PRO A 255 -5.38 21.60 3.95
C PRO A 255 -5.79 22.95 4.58
N ASP A 256 -6.44 22.91 5.75
CA ASP A 256 -6.84 24.11 6.49
C ASP A 256 -5.71 24.69 7.37
N GLY A 257 -4.55 24.04 7.43
CA GLY A 257 -3.40 24.41 8.25
C GLY A 257 -3.63 24.34 9.77
N ARG A 258 -4.73 23.72 10.22
CA ARG A 258 -5.11 23.65 11.64
C ARG A 258 -4.60 22.39 12.33
N ARG A 259 -4.37 21.32 11.59
CA ARG A 259 -3.91 20.04 12.12
C ARG A 259 -2.67 19.55 11.39
N THR A 260 -1.70 19.09 12.16
CA THR A 260 -0.49 18.42 11.66
C THR A 260 -0.38 17.07 12.35
N VAL A 261 -0.21 16.00 11.57
CA VAL A 261 0.01 14.64 12.07
C VAL A 261 1.46 14.26 11.80
N VAL A 262 2.18 13.75 12.78
CA VAL A 262 3.57 13.31 12.63
C VAL A 262 3.68 11.85 13.02
N ALA A 263 3.98 11.00 12.05
CA ALA A 263 4.38 9.61 12.27
C ALA A 263 5.90 9.55 12.36
N ALA A 264 6.45 9.11 13.49
CA ALA A 264 7.87 9.08 13.77
C ALA A 264 8.35 7.68 14.13
N PHE A 265 9.58 7.35 13.73
CA PHE A 265 10.14 6.01 13.83
C PHE A 265 11.58 6.04 14.37
N SER A 266 11.87 5.10 15.27
CA SER A 266 13.22 4.71 15.67
C SER A 266 13.68 3.55 14.79
N THR A 267 14.50 3.85 13.80
CA THR A 267 15.07 2.90 12.82
C THR A 267 16.42 2.36 13.27
N GLY A 268 17.09 3.06 14.20
CA GLY A 268 18.39 2.70 14.72
C GLY A 268 18.40 1.36 15.46
N ARG A 269 19.59 0.95 15.91
CA ARG A 269 19.76 -0.20 16.79
C ARG A 269 19.07 0.12 18.12
N LEU A 270 18.06 -0.67 18.48
CA LEU A 270 17.35 -0.53 19.76
C LEU A 270 18.20 -1.03 20.97
N ASP A 271 19.53 -1.17 20.85
CA ASP A 271 20.39 -2.05 21.69
C ASP A 271 20.73 -1.49 23.08
N GLY A 272 19.99 -0.46 23.49
CA GLY A 272 19.93 -0.01 24.87
C GLY A 272 20.52 1.38 25.01
N ALA A 273 19.64 2.33 25.33
CA ALA A 273 19.90 3.74 25.59
C ALA A 273 20.63 4.52 24.47
N PRO A 274 20.32 5.81 24.27
CA PRO A 274 21.19 6.64 23.45
C PRO A 274 22.62 6.58 23.99
N LEU A 275 23.63 6.55 23.11
CA LEU A 275 25.06 6.65 23.44
C LEU A 275 25.38 7.84 24.37
N VAL A 276 24.45 8.79 24.50
CA VAL A 276 24.44 9.86 25.49
C VAL A 276 23.08 9.88 26.20
N PRO A 277 22.98 9.54 27.49
CA PRO A 277 21.78 9.74 28.28
C PRO A 277 21.32 11.21 28.21
N GLY A 278 20.04 11.45 27.94
CA GLY A 278 19.39 12.74 28.23
C GLY A 278 19.10 13.69 27.05
N ARG A 279 19.43 13.35 25.80
CA ARG A 279 18.97 14.16 24.65
C ARG A 279 17.93 13.40 23.82
N PRO A 280 16.65 13.85 23.78
CA PRO A 280 15.65 13.20 22.95
C PRO A 280 16.04 13.29 21.47
N ALA A 281 15.68 12.27 20.70
CA ALA A 281 15.71 12.36 19.25
C ALA A 281 14.76 13.47 18.79
N ARG A 282 15.03 14.10 17.64
CA ARG A 282 14.22 15.22 17.17
C ARG A 282 13.95 15.13 15.69
N LEU A 283 12.71 15.39 15.32
CA LEU A 283 12.32 15.62 13.93
C LEU A 283 11.99 17.09 13.74
N ARG A 284 12.76 17.77 12.89
CA ARG A 284 12.44 19.12 12.45
C ARG A 284 11.25 19.05 11.50
N LEU A 285 10.17 19.73 11.84
CA LEU A 285 8.96 19.78 11.01
C LEU A 285 9.17 20.73 9.82
N ARG A 286 8.23 20.72 8.88
CA ARG A 286 8.24 21.53 7.64
C ARG A 286 6.94 22.33 7.53
N GLY A 287 6.91 23.36 6.68
CA GLY A 287 5.66 24.05 6.32
C GLY A 287 4.93 24.83 7.42
N LEU A 288 5.35 24.75 8.68
CA LEU A 288 4.67 25.39 9.81
C LEU A 288 4.85 26.91 9.83
N ASP A 289 3.87 27.64 10.37
CA ASP A 289 3.98 29.08 10.62
C ASP A 289 4.90 29.30 11.83
N PRO A 290 6.08 29.96 11.67
CA PRO A 290 7.03 30.17 12.75
C PRO A 290 6.48 31.02 13.90
N ALA A 291 5.49 31.88 13.66
CA ALA A 291 4.88 32.76 14.66
C ALA A 291 3.71 32.10 15.41
N ALA A 292 3.17 30.99 14.91
CA ALA A 292 2.04 30.30 15.52
C ALA A 292 2.46 29.40 16.68
N ARG A 293 1.46 28.92 17.44
CA ARG A 293 1.64 27.91 18.49
C ARG A 293 0.92 26.62 18.11
N TYR A 294 1.57 25.50 18.42
CA TYR A 294 1.09 24.17 18.09
C TYR A 294 0.94 23.37 19.37
N HIS A 295 -0.25 22.84 19.60
CA HIS A 295 -0.61 22.11 20.79
C HIS A 295 -0.69 20.61 20.49
N ASP A 296 0.14 19.83 21.16
CA ASP A 296 0.10 18.37 21.14
C ASP A 296 -1.11 17.87 21.91
N THR A 297 -2.03 17.20 21.20
CA THR A 297 -3.29 16.74 21.76
C THR A 297 -3.14 15.62 22.79
N ALA A 298 -2.02 14.89 22.77
CA ALA A 298 -1.79 13.78 23.68
C ALA A 298 -1.11 14.23 24.98
N THR A 299 -0.08 15.07 24.87
CA THR A 299 0.71 15.51 26.05
C THR A 299 0.24 16.84 26.64
N GLY A 300 -0.54 17.62 25.91
CA GLY A 300 -0.91 18.99 26.27
C GLY A 300 0.20 20.02 26.07
N THR A 301 1.38 19.58 25.63
CA THR A 301 2.54 20.45 25.42
C THR A 301 2.27 21.43 24.28
N THR A 302 2.68 22.69 24.46
CA THR A 302 2.59 23.71 23.42
C THR A 302 3.97 24.08 22.93
N TYR A 303 4.18 24.00 21.63
CA TYR A 303 5.41 24.36 20.94
C TYR A 303 5.21 25.63 20.11
N GLY A 304 6.23 26.47 20.02
CA GLY A 304 6.26 27.53 19.01
C GLY A 304 6.57 26.94 17.64
N GLY A 305 5.98 27.48 16.56
CA GLY A 305 6.28 27.03 15.20
C GLY A 305 7.78 27.10 14.88
N ALA A 306 8.45 28.20 15.24
CA ALA A 306 9.90 28.33 15.09
C ALA A 306 10.69 27.23 15.82
N HIS A 307 10.22 26.78 16.99
CA HIS A 307 10.84 25.67 17.72
C HIS A 307 10.73 24.35 16.93
N LEU A 308 9.54 24.06 16.40
CA LEU A 308 9.28 22.83 15.63
C LEU A 308 10.08 22.81 14.31
N LEU A 309 10.27 23.97 13.67
CA LEU A 309 11.05 24.11 12.44
C LEU A 309 12.56 23.96 12.67
N HIS A 310 13.12 24.61 13.70
CA HIS A 310 14.57 24.72 13.88
C HIS A 310 15.15 23.68 14.85
N TYR A 311 14.44 23.38 15.93
CA TYR A 311 14.89 22.45 16.97
C TYR A 311 14.26 21.07 16.82
N GLY A 312 12.97 21.03 16.48
CA GLY A 312 12.22 19.82 16.17
C GLY A 312 11.44 19.23 17.35
N LEU A 313 10.42 18.45 16.99
CA LEU A 313 9.56 17.70 17.90
C LEU A 313 10.37 16.58 18.58
N PRO A 314 10.41 16.52 19.93
CA PRO A 314 11.21 15.54 20.65
C PRO A 314 10.55 14.17 20.72
N PHE A 315 11.36 13.12 20.64
CA PHE A 315 10.97 11.73 20.85
C PHE A 315 11.92 11.02 21.80
N ALA A 316 11.36 10.30 22.76
CA ALA A 316 12.10 9.52 23.74
C ALA A 316 11.97 8.02 23.41
N TRP A 317 12.85 7.54 22.54
CA TRP A 317 12.84 6.14 22.11
C TRP A 317 13.33 5.20 23.20
N SER A 318 12.72 4.02 23.27
CA SER A 318 13.12 2.92 24.15
C SER A 318 12.87 1.58 23.46
N ALA A 319 13.28 0.47 24.08
CA ALA A 319 13.01 -0.86 23.53
C ALA A 319 11.50 -1.17 23.39
N GLY A 320 10.64 -0.52 24.18
CA GLY A 320 9.17 -0.66 24.10
C GLY A 320 8.46 0.52 23.43
N HIS A 321 9.21 1.52 22.95
CA HIS A 321 8.68 2.72 22.31
C HIS A 321 9.60 3.11 21.15
N ASP A 322 9.32 2.53 19.99
CA ASP A 322 10.12 2.62 18.77
C ASP A 322 9.38 3.32 17.62
N ALA A 323 8.12 3.72 17.82
CA ALA A 323 7.37 4.57 16.91
C ALA A 323 6.28 5.36 17.67
N GLU A 324 5.94 6.53 17.14
CA GLU A 324 4.94 7.42 17.74
C GLU A 324 4.11 8.13 16.66
N LEU A 325 2.84 8.39 16.97
CA LEU A 325 1.95 9.23 16.16
C LEU A 325 1.50 10.46 16.97
N THR A 326 2.09 11.61 16.68
CA THR A 326 1.78 12.88 17.34
C THR A 326 0.76 13.67 16.51
N VAL A 327 -0.23 14.29 17.16
CA VAL A 327 -1.16 15.21 16.50
C VAL A 327 -1.01 16.59 17.13
N LEU A 328 -0.71 17.57 16.29
CA LEU A 328 -0.55 18.96 16.66
C LEU A 328 -1.73 19.77 16.12
N THR A 329 -2.28 20.63 16.96
CA THR A 329 -3.33 21.59 16.58
C THR A 329 -2.78 23.00 16.64
N ARG A 330 -2.93 23.77 15.56
CA ARG A 330 -2.53 25.18 15.54
C ARG A 330 -3.54 26.00 16.36
N ARG A 331 -3.04 26.82 17.26
CA ARG A 331 -3.78 27.82 18.02
C ARG A 331 -3.38 29.22 17.59
#